data_AF-A0A2G4DL88-F1
#
_entry.id   AF-A0A2G4DL88-F1
#
_cell.length_a   1.000
_cell.length_b   1.000
_cell.length_c   1.000
_cell.angle_alpha   90.00
_cell.angle_beta   90.00
_cell.angle_gamma   90.00
#
_symmetry.space_group_name_H-M   'P 1'
#
loop_
_entity.id
_entity.type
_entity.pdbx_description
1 polymer ?
#
loop_
_entity_poly.entity_id
_entity_poly.type
_entity_poly.pdbx_seq_one_letter_code
_entity_poly.pdbx_strand_id
1 'polypeptide(L)'
;MNSCYMKEFECIYSKGSDSVNRRVILTFNGLFNRIARSRRYAEELVSLEVLRINFGVGLLQAGIDAGQVSLKELKAYKAALKTINAKLKHRNDFIVIASGALVFYGLTSLASREHPSVLLDVFPSLAASAIAQVPSFFVLSMLVLTGVLLIERAAMLSAVARNEEIVNVIDSL
;
A
#
# COMPACT_ATOMS: atom_id res chain seq x y z
N MET A 1 -12.98 28.10 0.43
CA MET A 1 -12.23 26.86 0.73
C MET A 1 -11.54 27.04 2.08
N ASN A 2 -12.09 26.49 3.17
CA ASN A 2 -11.30 26.31 4.39
C ASN A 2 -10.42 25.05 4.25
N SER A 3 -9.53 25.06 3.24
CA SER A 3 -8.57 23.98 2.97
C SER A 3 -7.63 23.71 4.17
N CYS A 4 -7.56 24.63 5.12
CA CYS A 4 -6.73 24.50 6.32
C CYS A 4 -7.26 23.41 7.27
N TYR A 5 -8.57 23.35 7.48
CA TYR A 5 -9.16 22.44 8.47
C TYR A 5 -8.99 20.96 8.07
N MET A 6 -9.30 20.60 6.83
CA MET A 6 -9.15 19.21 6.37
C MET A 6 -7.69 18.73 6.43
N LYS A 7 -6.73 19.62 6.13
CA LYS A 7 -5.30 19.30 6.26
C LYS A 7 -4.90 19.08 7.71
N GLU A 8 -5.43 19.88 8.62
CA GLU A 8 -5.19 19.74 10.06
C GLU A 8 -5.81 18.45 10.61
N PHE A 9 -7.08 18.18 10.27
CA PHE A 9 -7.77 16.92 10.56
C PHE A 9 -6.95 15.73 10.08
N GLU A 10 -6.54 15.73 8.80
CA GLU A 10 -5.72 14.66 8.23
C GLU A 10 -4.40 14.47 9.00
N CYS A 11 -3.74 15.56 9.39
CA CYS A 11 -2.49 15.51 10.14
C CYS A 11 -2.67 14.88 11.53
N ILE A 12 -3.69 15.32 12.28
CA ILE A 12 -3.98 14.81 13.62
C ILE A 12 -4.43 13.34 13.55
N TYR A 13 -5.36 13.03 12.65
CA TYR A 13 -5.90 11.69 12.47
C TYR A 13 -4.82 10.70 12.00
N SER A 14 -4.00 11.07 11.01
CA SER A 14 -2.94 10.19 10.50
C SER A 14 -1.85 9.91 11.52
N LYS A 15 -1.42 10.90 12.31
CA LYS A 15 -0.47 10.67 13.42
C LYS A 15 -1.02 9.65 14.43
N GLY A 16 -2.31 9.76 14.76
CA GLY A 16 -3.00 8.80 15.61
C GLY A 16 -2.98 7.38 15.00
N SER A 17 -3.43 7.27 13.75
CA SER A 17 -3.49 6.00 13.00
C SER A 17 -2.11 5.32 12.89
N ASP A 18 -1.08 6.06 12.48
CA ASP A 18 0.29 5.56 12.35
C ASP A 18 0.86 5.03 13.68
N SER A 19 0.57 5.71 14.78
CA SER A 19 1.03 5.30 16.11
C SER A 19 0.41 3.97 16.55
N VAL A 20 -0.85 3.71 16.19
CA VAL A 20 -1.56 2.46 16.51
C VAL A 20 -1.07 1.36 15.58
N ASN A 21 -0.92 1.65 14.29
CA ASN A 21 -0.43 0.70 13.30
C ASN A 21 0.98 0.20 13.66
N ARG A 22 1.87 1.08 14.12
CA ARG A 22 3.20 0.69 14.61
C ARG A 22 3.17 -0.21 15.84
N ARG A 23 2.25 0.05 16.77
CA ARG A 23 2.16 -0.68 18.05
C ARG A 23 1.48 -2.04 17.92
N VAL A 24 0.56 -2.21 16.96
CA VAL A 24 -0.30 -3.39 16.89
C VAL A 24 -0.13 -4.18 15.59
N ILE A 25 -0.04 -3.50 14.44
CA ILE A 25 -0.06 -4.14 13.12
C ILE A 25 1.35 -4.47 12.62
N LEU A 26 2.29 -3.54 12.79
CA LEU A 26 3.66 -3.63 12.26
C LEU A 26 4.62 -4.34 13.23
N THR A 27 4.10 -5.14 14.17
CA THR A 27 4.91 -5.92 15.11
C THR A 27 5.09 -7.36 14.63
N PHE A 28 6.18 -8.02 15.04
CA PHE A 28 6.40 -9.45 14.77
C PHE A 28 5.26 -10.31 15.33
N ASN A 29 4.76 -9.97 16.52
CA ASN A 29 3.60 -10.63 17.11
C ASN A 29 2.33 -10.43 16.24
N GLY A 30 2.10 -9.22 15.74
CA GLY A 30 1.01 -8.94 14.79
C GLY A 30 1.16 -9.70 13.47
N LEU A 31 2.38 -9.88 12.96
CA LEU A 31 2.64 -10.72 11.79
C LEU A 31 2.30 -12.19 12.08
N PHE A 32 2.78 -12.75 13.18
CA PHE A 32 2.51 -14.15 13.54
C PHE A 32 1.02 -14.41 13.75
N ASN A 33 0.32 -13.52 14.46
CA ASN A 33 -1.13 -13.63 14.66
C ASN A 33 -1.93 -13.54 13.35
N ARG A 34 -1.48 -12.74 12.37
CA ARG A 34 -2.09 -12.70 11.02
C ARG A 34 -1.87 -14.01 10.27
N ILE A 35 -0.66 -14.57 10.32
CA ILE A 35 -0.35 -15.86 9.68
C ILE A 35 -1.18 -16.98 10.31
N ALA A 36 -1.27 -17.01 11.64
CA ALA A 36 -2.04 -17.99 12.40
C ALA A 36 -3.57 -17.74 12.37
N ARG A 37 -4.05 -16.69 11.69
CA ARG A 37 -5.46 -16.29 11.62
C ARG A 37 -6.14 -16.21 12.99
N SER A 38 -5.43 -15.63 13.97
CA SER A 38 -5.90 -15.55 15.35
C SER A 38 -7.19 -14.74 15.45
N ARG A 39 -8.27 -15.38 15.92
CA ARG A 39 -9.57 -14.73 16.11
C ARG A 39 -9.53 -13.61 17.15
N ARG A 40 -8.79 -13.81 18.25
CA ARG A 40 -8.62 -12.80 19.30
C ARG A 40 -7.93 -11.54 18.77
N TYR A 41 -6.90 -11.71 17.94
CA TYR A 41 -6.21 -10.59 17.30
C TYR A 41 -7.13 -9.84 16.33
N ALA A 42 -7.97 -10.57 15.56
CA ALA A 42 -8.94 -9.93 14.68
C ALA A 42 -10.00 -9.12 15.45
N GLU A 43 -10.52 -9.66 16.56
CA GLU A 43 -11.48 -8.96 17.43
C GLU A 43 -10.85 -7.70 18.07
N GLU A 44 -9.58 -7.79 18.52
CA GLU A 44 -8.83 -6.65 19.04
C GLU A 44 -8.66 -5.56 17.96
N LEU A 45 -8.28 -5.93 16.74
CA LEU A 45 -8.19 -4.99 15.63
C LEU A 45 -9.51 -4.29 15.33
N VAL A 46 -10.63 -5.01 15.34
CA VAL A 46 -11.96 -4.42 15.15
C VAL A 46 -12.26 -3.39 16.25
N SER A 47 -11.98 -3.72 17.51
CA SER A 47 -12.21 -2.79 18.62
C SER A 47 -11.37 -1.51 18.50
N LEU A 48 -10.11 -1.64 18.06
CA LEU A 48 -9.22 -0.51 17.83
C LEU A 48 -9.67 0.37 16.66
N GLU A 49 -10.14 -0.24 15.57
CA GLU A 49 -10.68 0.50 14.43
C GLU A 49 -11.99 1.24 14.79
N VAL A 50 -12.87 0.64 15.59
CA VAL A 50 -14.07 1.33 16.10
C VAL A 50 -13.69 2.57 16.92
N LEU A 51 -12.72 2.44 17.83
CA LEU A 51 -12.23 3.59 18.61
C LEU A 51 -11.62 4.67 17.71
N ARG A 52 -10.89 4.28 16.67
CA ARG A 52 -10.27 5.21 15.71
C ARG A 52 -11.34 5.96 14.90
N ILE A 53 -12.35 5.26 14.41
CA ILE A 53 -13.48 5.85 13.69
C ILE A 53 -14.19 6.87 14.59
N ASN A 54 -14.53 6.48 15.82
CA ASN A 54 -15.21 7.37 16.77
C ASN A 54 -14.38 8.63 17.08
N PHE A 55 -13.06 8.49 17.24
CA PHE A 55 -12.16 9.64 17.41
C PHE A 55 -12.18 10.56 16.18
N GLY A 56 -12.11 10.01 14.97
CA GLY A 56 -12.19 10.77 13.73
C GLY A 56 -13.54 11.49 13.57
N VAL A 57 -14.64 10.82 13.87
CA VAL A 57 -16.01 11.39 13.83
C VAL A 57 -16.10 12.55 14.82
N GLY A 58 -15.61 12.37 16.04
CA GLY A 58 -15.60 13.43 17.06
C GLY A 58 -14.81 14.67 16.63
N LEU A 59 -13.65 14.49 15.97
CA LEU A 59 -12.89 15.61 15.40
C LEU A 59 -13.68 16.33 14.32
N LEU A 60 -14.27 15.60 13.37
CA LEU A 60 -15.03 16.24 12.30
C LEU A 60 -16.29 16.94 12.80
N GLN A 61 -17.00 16.33 13.77
CA GLN A 61 -18.18 16.94 14.40
C GLN A 61 -17.83 18.26 15.08
N ALA A 62 -16.72 18.32 15.83
CA ALA A 62 -16.24 19.56 16.43
C ALA A 62 -15.96 20.66 15.39
N GLY A 63 -15.43 20.29 14.22
CA GLY A 63 -15.22 21.21 13.10
C GLY A 63 -16.52 21.70 12.44
N ILE A 64 -17.54 20.84 12.39
CA ILE A 64 -18.89 21.20 11.91
C ILE A 64 -19.54 22.17 12.89
N ASP A 65 -19.53 21.84 14.19
CA ASP A 65 -20.13 22.65 15.24
C ASP A 65 -19.46 24.03 15.36
N ALA A 66 -18.14 24.10 15.11
CA ALA A 66 -17.38 25.35 15.03
C ALA A 66 -17.56 26.11 13.70
N GLY A 67 -18.34 25.60 12.75
CA GLY A 67 -18.54 26.19 11.43
C GLY A 67 -17.29 26.22 10.54
N GLN A 68 -16.26 25.45 10.89
CA GLN A 68 -14.99 25.40 10.15
C GLN A 68 -15.09 24.56 8.88
N VAL A 69 -16.02 23.59 8.85
CA VAL A 69 -16.28 22.72 7.71
C VAL A 69 -17.77 22.43 7.58
N SER A 70 -18.27 22.40 6.34
CA SER A 70 -19.67 22.05 6.06
C SER A 70 -19.83 20.60 5.60
N LEU A 71 -21.03 20.04 5.81
CA LEU A 71 -21.39 18.71 5.27
C LEU A 71 -21.23 18.61 3.74
N LYS A 72 -21.47 19.72 3.02
CA LYS A 72 -21.29 19.77 1.56
C LYS A 72 -19.82 19.66 1.18
N GLU A 73 -18.92 20.32 1.92
CA GLU A 73 -17.47 20.22 1.72
C GLU A 73 -16.95 18.82 2.05
N LEU A 74 -17.46 18.20 3.13
CA LEU A 74 -17.15 16.81 3.48
C LEU A 74 -17.54 15.83 2.36
N LYS A 75 -18.73 15.97 1.78
CA LYS A 75 -19.17 15.15 0.64
C LYS A 75 -18.28 15.32 -0.59
N ALA A 76 -17.91 16.56 -0.92
CA ALA A 76 -17.02 16.84 -2.04
C ALA A 76 -15.62 16.25 -1.81
N TYR A 77 -15.10 16.37 -0.59
CA TYR A 77 -13.82 15.82 -0.20
C TYR A 77 -13.83 14.28 -0.21
N LYS A 78 -14.87 13.62 0.30
CA LYS A 78 -15.09 12.17 0.16
C LYS A 78 -15.06 11.73 -1.31
N ALA A 79 -15.77 12.43 -2.19
CA ALA A 79 -15.80 12.10 -3.62
C ALA A 79 -14.41 12.24 -4.27
N ALA A 80 -13.63 13.26 -3.88
CA ALA A 80 -12.26 13.43 -4.31
C ALA A 80 -11.37 12.25 -3.86
N LEU A 81 -11.46 11.81 -2.61
CA LEU A 81 -10.71 10.66 -2.10
C LEU A 81 -11.04 9.37 -2.84
N LYS A 82 -12.32 9.08 -3.07
CA LYS A 82 -12.75 7.90 -3.86
C LYS A 82 -12.23 7.95 -5.29
N THR A 83 -12.23 9.13 -5.90
CA THR A 83 -11.69 9.34 -7.26
C THR A 83 -10.18 9.12 -7.31
N ILE A 84 -9.44 9.60 -6.29
CA ILE A 84 -8.00 9.36 -6.16
C ILE A 84 -7.73 7.86 -5.98
N ASN A 85 -8.50 7.16 -5.14
CA ASN A 85 -8.36 5.72 -4.94
C ASN A 85 -8.58 4.93 -6.24
N ALA A 86 -9.58 5.29 -7.04
CA ALA A 86 -9.81 4.66 -8.34
C ALA A 86 -8.60 4.83 -9.29
N LYS A 87 -7.99 6.03 -9.33
CA LYS A 87 -6.80 6.31 -10.13
C LYS A 87 -5.57 5.55 -9.63
N LEU A 88 -5.35 5.50 -8.32
CA LEU A 88 -4.25 4.75 -7.70
C LEU A 88 -4.39 3.25 -7.96
N LYS A 89 -5.61 2.71 -7.88
CA LYS A 89 -5.89 1.31 -8.20
C LYS A 89 -5.61 1.01 -9.67
N HIS A 90 -6.07 1.85 -10.59
CA HIS A 90 -5.76 1.71 -12.01
C HIS A 90 -4.24 1.72 -12.29
N ARG A 91 -3.49 2.60 -11.61
CA ARG A 91 -2.02 2.64 -11.71
C ARG A 91 -1.37 1.37 -11.14
N ASN A 92 -1.85 0.86 -10.00
CA ASN A 92 -1.38 -0.40 -9.44
C ASN A 92 -1.64 -1.58 -10.39
N ASP A 93 -2.83 -1.65 -10.99
CA ASP A 93 -3.19 -2.72 -11.94
C ASP A 93 -2.31 -2.65 -13.19
N PHE A 94 -2.03 -1.45 -13.70
CA PHE A 94 -1.06 -1.24 -14.78
C PHE A 94 0.34 -1.75 -14.41
N ILE A 95 0.85 -1.45 -13.20
CA ILE A 95 2.17 -1.93 -12.76
C ILE A 95 2.21 -3.47 -12.69
N VAL A 96 1.15 -4.11 -12.19
CA VAL A 96 1.08 -5.57 -12.11
C VAL A 96 1.09 -6.19 -13.52
N ILE A 97 0.33 -5.62 -14.46
CA ILE A 97 0.28 -6.11 -15.85
C ILE A 97 1.62 -5.88 -16.55
N ALA A 98 2.21 -4.68 -16.42
CA ALA A 98 3.48 -4.32 -17.05
C ALA A 98 4.65 -5.16 -16.51
N SER A 99 4.71 -5.38 -15.19
CA SER A 99 5.72 -6.26 -14.57
C SER A 99 5.54 -7.72 -14.99
N GLY A 100 4.29 -8.21 -15.08
CA GLY A 100 4.01 -9.52 -15.64
C GLY A 100 4.53 -9.66 -17.08
N ALA A 101 4.22 -8.70 -17.96
CA ALA A 101 4.67 -8.70 -19.34
C ALA A 101 6.20 -8.64 -19.49
N LEU A 102 6.89 -7.86 -18.64
CA LEU A 102 8.35 -7.78 -18.60
C LEU A 102 9.00 -9.13 -18.23
N VAL A 103 8.44 -9.84 -17.25
CA VAL A 103 8.92 -11.18 -16.87
C VAL A 103 8.73 -12.16 -18.03
N PHE A 104 7.58 -12.16 -18.70
CA PHE A 104 7.35 -13.00 -19.89
C PHE A 104 8.30 -12.66 -21.04
N TYR A 105 8.56 -11.38 -21.32
CA TYR A 105 9.48 -10.95 -22.39
C TYR A 105 10.95 -11.29 -22.08
N GLY A 106 11.38 -11.12 -20.82
CA GLY A 106 12.71 -11.50 -20.37
C GLY A 106 12.96 -13.01 -20.48
N LEU A 107 11.95 -13.83 -20.15
CA LEU A 107 12.03 -15.29 -20.27
C LEU A 107 12.06 -15.79 -21.73
N THR A 108 11.51 -15.02 -22.67
CA THR A 108 11.37 -15.42 -24.09
C THR A 108 12.48 -14.91 -25.00
N SER A 109 13.10 -13.76 -24.71
CA SER A 109 14.14 -13.16 -25.57
C SER A 109 15.58 -13.60 -25.28
N LEU A 110 15.83 -14.20 -24.11
CA LEU A 110 17.20 -14.54 -23.63
C LEU A 110 17.67 -15.97 -23.95
N ALA A 111 17.02 -16.67 -24.87
CA ALA A 111 17.44 -18.00 -25.35
C ALA A 111 18.73 -17.98 -26.23
N SER A 112 19.57 -16.94 -26.13
CA SER A 112 20.84 -16.84 -26.84
C SER A 112 22.00 -17.18 -25.89
N ARG A 113 22.76 -18.22 -26.26
CA ARG A 113 23.69 -19.02 -25.43
C ARG A 113 25.01 -18.35 -24.99
N GLU A 114 25.18 -17.03 -25.07
CA GLU A 114 26.54 -16.45 -25.15
C GLU A 114 27.08 -15.69 -23.92
N HIS A 115 26.39 -15.65 -22.77
CA HIS A 115 26.88 -14.86 -21.62
C HIS A 115 26.95 -15.63 -20.29
N PRO A 116 28.09 -15.57 -19.56
CA PRO A 116 28.24 -16.22 -18.26
C PRO A 116 27.38 -15.48 -17.21
N SER A 117 26.53 -16.23 -16.49
CA SER A 117 25.68 -15.68 -15.43
C SER A 117 26.32 -15.87 -14.04
N VAL A 118 26.14 -14.88 -13.16
CA VAL A 118 26.58 -14.95 -11.75
C VAL A 118 25.81 -16.04 -10.97
N LEU A 119 24.65 -16.46 -11.47
CA LEU A 119 23.86 -17.57 -10.89
C LEU A 119 24.53 -18.93 -11.09
N LEU A 120 25.31 -19.12 -12.17
CA LEU A 120 26.10 -20.32 -12.40
C LEU A 120 27.25 -20.48 -11.40
N ASP A 121 27.83 -19.36 -10.93
CA ASP A 121 28.89 -19.36 -9.92
C ASP A 121 28.38 -19.68 -8.51
N VAL A 122 27.16 -19.22 -8.17
CA VAL A 122 26.56 -19.44 -6.83
C VAL A 122 25.79 -20.77 -6.75
N PHE A 123 25.17 -21.19 -7.86
CA PHE A 123 24.35 -22.39 -7.92
C PHE A 123 24.65 -23.21 -9.19
N PRO A 124 25.76 -23.98 -9.21
CA PRO A 124 26.17 -24.75 -10.38
C PRO A 124 25.16 -25.83 -10.82
N SER A 125 24.27 -26.28 -9.91
CA SER A 125 23.18 -27.20 -10.23
C SER A 125 22.10 -26.60 -11.15
N LEU A 126 22.07 -25.28 -11.33
CA LEU A 126 21.15 -24.62 -12.26
C LEU A 126 21.68 -24.54 -13.70
N ALA A 127 22.89 -25.03 -13.99
CA ALA A 127 23.51 -24.96 -15.33
C ALA A 127 22.65 -25.54 -16.47
N ALA A 128 21.77 -26.50 -16.16
CA ALA A 128 20.84 -27.11 -17.12
C ALA A 128 19.51 -26.35 -17.29
N SER A 129 19.28 -25.27 -16.54
CA SER A 129 18.04 -24.48 -16.57
C SER A 129 18.17 -23.25 -17.46
N ALA A 130 17.06 -22.81 -18.06
CA ALA A 130 17.00 -21.59 -18.90
C ALA A 130 17.44 -20.31 -18.14
N ILE A 131 17.45 -20.37 -16.81
CA ILE A 131 17.84 -19.26 -15.92
C ILE A 131 19.37 -19.05 -15.92
N ALA A 132 20.14 -20.10 -16.21
CA ALA A 132 21.60 -20.05 -16.20
C ALA A 132 22.20 -19.22 -17.35
N GLN A 133 21.44 -18.96 -18.42
CA GLN A 133 21.91 -18.22 -19.60
C GLN A 133 21.62 -16.70 -19.52
N VAL A 134 21.07 -16.24 -18.40
CA VAL A 134 20.69 -14.84 -18.23
C VAL A 134 21.89 -14.00 -17.77
N PRO A 135 22.31 -12.94 -18.50
CA PRO A 135 23.40 -12.07 -18.10
C PRO A 135 23.19 -11.53 -16.68
N SER A 136 24.24 -11.56 -15.84
CA SER A 136 24.16 -11.12 -14.45
C SER A 136 23.67 -9.69 -14.28
N PHE A 137 24.05 -8.78 -15.18
CA PHE A 137 23.56 -7.40 -15.21
C PHE A 137 22.07 -7.30 -15.54
N PHE A 138 21.51 -8.22 -16.31
CA PHE A 138 20.08 -8.29 -16.60
C PHE A 138 19.30 -8.77 -15.36
N VAL A 139 19.79 -9.79 -14.65
CA VAL A 139 19.16 -10.23 -13.38
C VAL A 139 19.18 -9.11 -12.36
N LEU A 140 20.31 -8.41 -12.22
CA LEU A 140 20.45 -7.29 -11.29
C LEU A 140 19.52 -6.13 -11.67
N SER A 141 19.43 -5.76 -12.95
CA SER A 141 18.54 -4.68 -13.39
C SER A 141 17.07 -5.03 -13.19
N MET A 142 16.68 -6.30 -13.40
CA MET A 142 15.33 -6.79 -13.11
C MET A 142 15.03 -6.81 -11.61
N LEU A 143 15.99 -7.18 -10.75
CA LEU A 143 15.83 -7.11 -9.30
C LEU A 143 15.65 -5.67 -8.82
N VAL A 144 16.46 -4.74 -9.33
CA VAL A 144 16.34 -3.31 -9.00
C VAL A 144 14.99 -2.76 -9.47
N LEU A 145 14.59 -3.04 -10.71
CA LEU A 145 13.31 -2.62 -11.25
C LEU A 145 12.14 -3.18 -10.42
N THR A 146 12.20 -4.47 -10.08
CA THR A 146 11.19 -5.12 -9.23
C THR A 146 11.13 -4.48 -7.85
N GLY A 147 12.28 -4.17 -7.25
CA GLY A 147 12.36 -3.47 -5.98
C GLY A 147 11.68 -2.10 -6.03
N VAL A 148 11.97 -1.29 -7.05
CA VAL A 148 11.33 0.03 -7.26
C VAL A 148 9.81 -0.11 -7.42
N LEU A 149 9.36 -1.06 -8.24
CA LEU A 149 7.92 -1.30 -8.46
C LEU A 149 7.21 -1.77 -7.18
N LEU A 150 7.86 -2.60 -6.36
CA LEU A 150 7.31 -3.03 -5.07
C LEU A 150 7.20 -1.87 -4.08
N ILE A 151 8.19 -0.98 -4.03
CA ILE A 151 8.15 0.23 -3.19
C ILE A 151 7.04 1.16 -3.65
N GLU A 152 6.93 1.42 -4.96
CA GLU A 152 5.86 2.25 -5.53
C GLU A 152 4.48 1.66 -5.20
N ARG A 153 4.33 0.34 -5.38
CA ARG A 153 3.11 -0.38 -5.04
C ARG A 153 2.76 -0.26 -3.55
N ALA A 154 3.72 -0.45 -2.66
CA ALA A 154 3.50 -0.33 -1.22
C ALA A 154 3.06 1.10 -0.84
N ALA A 155 3.70 2.12 -1.42
CA ALA A 155 3.32 3.52 -1.22
C ALA A 155 1.89 3.82 -1.71
N MET A 156 1.51 3.30 -2.89
CA MET A 156 0.16 3.45 -3.41
C MET A 156 -0.89 2.76 -2.55
N LEU A 157 -0.64 1.52 -2.12
CA LEU A 157 -1.56 0.78 -1.24
C LEU A 157 -1.72 1.48 0.12
N SER A 158 -0.63 2.04 0.66
CA SER A 158 -0.68 2.84 1.88
C SER A 158 -1.54 4.11 1.70
N ALA A 159 -1.43 4.79 0.56
CA ALA A 159 -2.24 5.97 0.25
C ALA A 159 -3.73 5.60 0.08
N VAL A 160 -4.04 4.50 -0.60
CA VAL A 160 -5.40 3.99 -0.76
C VAL A 160 -6.01 3.66 0.61
N ALA A 161 -5.28 2.92 1.46
CA ALA A 161 -5.75 2.56 2.79
C ALA A 161 -6.07 3.81 3.63
N ARG A 162 -5.18 4.81 3.64
CA ARG A 162 -5.40 6.07 4.36
C ARG A 162 -6.63 6.82 3.86
N ASN A 163 -6.83 6.88 2.55
CA ASN A 163 -8.00 7.52 1.97
C ASN A 163 -9.29 6.78 2.35
N GLU A 164 -9.29 5.45 2.34
CA GLU A 164 -10.43 4.65 2.78
C GLU A 164 -10.72 4.84 4.28
N GLU A 165 -9.70 4.92 5.15
CA GLU A 165 -9.90 5.23 6.57
C GLU A 165 -10.65 6.56 6.75
N ILE A 166 -10.23 7.61 6.04
CA ILE A 166 -10.88 8.93 6.13
C ILE A 166 -12.30 8.88 5.56
N VAL A 167 -12.51 8.18 4.44
CA VAL A 167 -13.84 7.98 3.87
C VAL A 167 -14.77 7.27 4.85
N ASN A 168 -14.29 6.25 5.55
CA ASN A 168 -15.09 5.52 6.55
C ASN A 168 -15.46 6.39 7.74
N VAL A 169 -14.56 7.28 8.17
CA VAL A 169 -14.86 8.28 9.20
C VAL A 169 -15.97 9.23 8.72
N ILE A 170 -15.87 9.74 7.48
CA ILE A 170 -16.89 10.62 6.90
C ILE A 170 -18.23 9.90 6.75
N ASP A 171 -18.23 8.60 6.47
CA ASP A 171 -19.44 7.79 6.31
C ASP A 171 -20.08 7.40 7.65
N SER A 172 -19.34 7.56 8.75
CA SER A 172 -19.80 7.28 10.12
C SER A 172 -20.26 8.54 10.87
N LEU A 173 -20.19 9.71 10.24
CA LEU A 173 -20.80 10.97 10.67
C LEU A 173 -22.30 10.99 10.36
#